data_AF-A0A8H7RN99-F1
#
_entry.id   AF-A0A8H7RN99-F1
#
_cell.length_a   1.000
_cell.length_b   1.000
_cell.length_c   1.000
_cell.angle_alpha   90.00
_cell.angle_beta   90.00
_cell.angle_gamma   90.00
#
_symmetry.space_group_name_H-M   'P 1'
#
loop_
_entity.id
_entity.type
_entity.pdbx_description
1 polymer ?
#
loop_
_entity_poly.entity_id
_entity_poly.type
_entity_poly.pdbx_seq_one_letter_code
_entity_poly.pdbx_strand_id
1 'polypeptide(L)'
;MEKHLGNLSLNTKNLYKLRQAHWEVWCAKQEFEDGNTVSEAKLVAFLREVSRTGNIKNKRSKLPDGKAKRLGKESLAGYAKAVGALRTVQAAVLGNKNAPARGTLVKNLLSDYDRENAIRRRIEYEDRGTNTINDGYTLDELRLISQYQFNRNTPHHLCNRLDFLLGHAILGRGETKRMMQLPDLFSTELADEGPSKCISLVITMNKGKTNQHGRLEYGAAIRHRSVEVCPLGAMAFHFFCRWHMENESFPEFTARQDWYDIHVLKGLDRTKPITYNTQRDGYMEALNAVGVNSSKITHINRGSALRAIADQDVPDNEQRRIGRWGSDRMVGCYLTSLPKQAMRALAGFYSQKAGAFWLPRSAVDPPQELQRLIFPKIEYWENMFERGAVQKDLAGPNFLVLLKYLRIVFLQDSVVLKQLRILIILNKPVPEVFYLQGVIIKFIFVHFYFKLDSD
;
A
#
# COMPACT_ATOMS: atom_id res chain seq x y z
N MET A 1 -18.67 28.54 -9.55
CA MET A 1 -18.24 27.13 -9.68
C MET A 1 -17.26 26.69 -8.58
N GLU A 2 -16.31 27.52 -8.16
CA GLU A 2 -15.25 27.14 -7.19
C GLU A 2 -15.72 26.93 -5.74
N LYS A 3 -16.70 27.70 -5.25
CA LYS A 3 -17.19 27.61 -3.86
C LYS A 3 -17.84 26.27 -3.50
N HIS A 4 -18.49 25.57 -4.44
CA HIS A 4 -19.16 24.27 -4.19
C HIS A 4 -18.28 23.03 -4.44
N LEU A 5 -17.10 23.21 -5.05
CA LEU A 5 -16.12 22.14 -5.29
C LEU A 5 -14.96 22.18 -4.30
N GLY A 6 -14.97 23.11 -3.33
CA GLY A 6 -13.88 23.36 -2.38
C GLY A 6 -13.32 22.10 -1.70
N ASN A 7 -14.21 21.19 -1.30
CA ASN A 7 -13.92 20.05 -0.43
C ASN A 7 -13.49 18.75 -1.14
N LEU A 8 -13.38 18.75 -2.48
CA LEU A 8 -13.00 17.55 -3.25
C LEU A 8 -11.49 17.51 -3.53
N SER A 9 -10.89 16.31 -3.61
CA SER A 9 -9.50 16.18 -4.04
C SER A 9 -9.29 16.72 -5.47
N LEU A 10 -8.10 17.22 -5.79
CA LEU A 10 -7.79 17.81 -7.11
C LEU A 10 -8.14 16.86 -8.27
N ASN A 11 -7.81 15.58 -8.12
CA ASN A 11 -8.15 14.54 -9.10
C ASN A 11 -9.66 14.37 -9.27
N THR A 12 -10.44 14.49 -8.18
CA THR A 12 -11.90 14.41 -8.23
C THR A 12 -12.50 15.65 -8.88
N LYS A 13 -11.98 16.85 -8.60
CA LYS A 13 -12.40 18.09 -9.26
C LYS A 13 -12.17 18.01 -10.78
N ASN A 14 -10.99 17.57 -11.19
CA ASN A 14 -10.66 17.40 -12.62
C ASN A 14 -11.55 16.36 -13.29
N LEU A 15 -11.87 15.26 -12.60
CA LEU A 15 -12.79 14.25 -13.12
C LEU A 15 -14.23 14.76 -13.21
N TYR A 16 -14.68 15.59 -12.26
CA TYR A 16 -16.01 16.20 -12.30
C TYR A 16 -16.12 17.17 -13.47
N LYS A 17 -15.14 18.06 -13.66
CA LYS A 17 -15.08 18.98 -14.81
C LYS A 17 -15.17 18.22 -16.13
N LEU A 18 -14.39 17.15 -16.31
CA LEU A 18 -14.43 16.34 -17.52
C LEU A 18 -15.81 15.72 -17.77
N ARG A 19 -16.46 15.21 -16.72
CA ARG A 19 -17.78 14.58 -16.83
C ARG A 19 -18.90 15.59 -17.09
N GLN A 20 -18.77 16.79 -16.52
CA GLN A 20 -19.70 17.91 -16.75
C GLN A 20 -19.55 18.45 -18.17
N ALA A 21 -18.33 18.60 -18.69
CA ALA A 21 -18.12 18.95 -20.08
C ALA A 21 -18.73 17.92 -21.05
N HIS A 22 -18.62 16.62 -20.74
CA HIS A 22 -19.30 15.58 -21.54
C HIS A 22 -20.82 15.72 -21.54
N TRP A 23 -21.40 16.06 -20.38
CA TRP A 23 -22.82 16.34 -20.26
C TRP A 23 -23.25 17.53 -21.12
N GLU A 24 -22.48 18.62 -21.10
CA GLU A 24 -22.77 19.83 -21.89
C GLU A 24 -22.74 19.55 -23.39
N VAL A 25 -21.69 18.87 -23.87
CA VAL A 25 -21.58 18.44 -25.27
C VAL A 25 -22.74 17.52 -25.66
N TRP A 26 -23.11 16.59 -24.79
CA TRP A 26 -24.24 15.70 -25.04
C TRP A 26 -25.57 16.47 -25.11
N CYS A 27 -25.84 17.40 -24.19
CA CYS A 27 -27.06 18.21 -24.23
C CYS A 27 -27.14 19.08 -25.49
N ALA A 28 -26.02 19.67 -25.92
CA ALA A 28 -25.96 20.45 -27.15
C ALA A 28 -26.30 19.59 -28.38
N LYS A 29 -25.81 18.34 -28.42
CA LYS A 29 -26.13 17.39 -29.50
C LYS A 29 -27.59 16.95 -29.52
N GLN A 30 -28.24 16.88 -28.36
CA GLN A 30 -29.66 16.51 -28.26
C GLN A 30 -30.60 17.70 -28.51
N GLU A 31 -30.07 18.91 -28.69
CA GLU A 31 -30.83 20.12 -29.03
C GLU A 31 -31.97 20.43 -28.06
N PHE A 32 -31.77 20.19 -26.75
CA PHE A 32 -32.78 20.52 -25.75
C PHE A 32 -33.00 22.04 -25.66
N GLU A 33 -34.27 22.48 -25.62
CA GLU A 33 -34.66 23.90 -25.53
C GLU A 33 -34.10 24.61 -24.28
N ASP A 34 -34.08 23.93 -23.14
CA ASP A 34 -33.50 24.39 -21.87
C ASP A 34 -31.99 24.09 -21.77
N GLY A 35 -31.36 23.72 -22.88
CA GLY A 35 -29.92 23.48 -23.01
C GLY A 35 -29.38 22.43 -22.03
N ASN A 36 -28.30 22.78 -21.34
CA ASN A 36 -27.62 21.90 -20.38
C ASN A 36 -28.27 21.88 -18.98
N THR A 37 -29.46 22.46 -18.82
CA THR A 37 -30.20 22.45 -17.55
C THR A 37 -30.45 21.01 -17.10
N VAL A 38 -30.00 20.70 -15.89
CA VAL A 38 -30.04 19.33 -15.37
C VAL A 38 -31.44 19.00 -14.88
N SER A 39 -31.99 17.91 -15.40
CA SER A 39 -33.17 17.20 -14.89
C SER A 39 -32.83 15.73 -14.68
N GLU A 40 -33.59 15.03 -13.83
CA GLU A 40 -33.39 13.59 -13.61
C GLU A 40 -33.60 12.78 -14.90
N ALA A 41 -34.61 13.12 -15.70
CA ALA A 41 -34.91 12.44 -16.96
C ALA A 41 -33.75 12.54 -17.96
N LYS A 42 -33.20 13.75 -18.16
CA LYS A 42 -32.00 13.95 -19.00
C LYS A 42 -30.81 13.18 -18.46
N LEU A 43 -30.62 13.15 -17.13
CA LEU A 43 -29.52 12.40 -16.51
C LEU A 43 -29.65 10.89 -16.77
N VAL A 44 -30.85 10.32 -16.69
CA VAL A 44 -31.08 8.90 -17.02
C VAL A 44 -30.75 8.61 -18.50
N ALA A 45 -31.22 9.46 -19.42
CA ALA A 45 -30.93 9.31 -20.85
C ALA A 45 -29.42 9.38 -21.15
N PHE A 46 -28.75 10.38 -20.58
CA PHE A 46 -27.30 10.53 -20.67
C PHE A 46 -26.56 9.31 -20.12
N LEU A 47 -26.91 8.83 -18.92
CA LEU A 47 -26.24 7.68 -18.31
C LEU A 47 -26.40 6.41 -19.15
N ARG A 48 -27.56 6.21 -19.81
CA ARG A 48 -27.77 5.10 -20.74
C ARG A 48 -26.85 5.19 -21.95
N GLU A 49 -26.71 6.37 -22.55
CA GLU A 49 -25.80 6.58 -23.69
C GLU A 49 -24.33 6.40 -23.28
N VAL A 50 -23.92 7.05 -22.20
CA VAL A 50 -22.57 6.96 -21.64
C VAL A 50 -22.22 5.50 -21.29
N SER A 51 -23.18 4.71 -20.82
CA SER A 51 -22.95 3.29 -20.53
C SER A 51 -22.54 2.47 -21.77
N ARG A 52 -22.97 2.90 -22.97
CA ARG A 52 -22.71 2.24 -24.27
C ARG A 52 -21.46 2.78 -24.95
N THR A 53 -21.24 4.10 -24.88
CA THR A 53 -20.13 4.76 -25.59
C THR A 53 -18.79 4.61 -24.88
N GLY A 54 -18.77 4.26 -23.58
CA GLY A 54 -17.54 3.96 -22.84
C GLY A 54 -16.79 5.20 -22.35
N ASN A 55 -15.58 5.00 -21.81
CA ASN A 55 -14.86 6.03 -21.07
C ASN A 55 -14.07 6.99 -21.98
N ILE A 56 -14.31 8.30 -21.88
CA ILE A 56 -13.68 9.35 -22.73
C ILE A 56 -12.14 9.29 -22.72
N LYS A 57 -11.53 8.96 -21.57
CA LYS A 57 -10.07 8.92 -21.41
C LYS A 57 -9.38 7.72 -22.08
N ASN A 58 -10.09 6.62 -22.31
CA ASN A 58 -9.50 5.37 -22.81
C ASN A 58 -10.12 4.96 -24.14
N LYS A 59 -9.84 5.73 -25.19
CA LYS A 59 -10.08 5.30 -26.58
C LYS A 59 -9.38 3.96 -26.94
N ARG A 60 -8.45 3.48 -26.10
CA ARG A 60 -7.70 2.22 -26.26
C ARG A 60 -8.34 0.99 -25.63
N SER A 61 -9.36 1.10 -24.77
CA SER A 61 -10.04 -0.10 -24.25
C SER A 61 -11.17 -0.52 -25.20
N LYS A 62 -10.79 -0.93 -26.40
CA LYS A 62 -11.69 -1.66 -27.28
C LYS A 62 -11.66 -3.13 -26.85
N LEU A 63 -12.81 -3.78 -26.92
CA LEU A 63 -12.87 -5.24 -26.89
C LEU A 63 -12.11 -5.78 -28.12
N PRO A 64 -11.70 -7.06 -28.14
CA PRO A 64 -11.03 -7.67 -29.30
C PRO A 64 -11.81 -7.53 -30.61
N ASP A 65 -13.14 -7.37 -30.51
CA ASP A 65 -14.07 -7.12 -31.63
C ASP A 65 -14.17 -5.63 -32.06
N GLY A 66 -13.35 -4.75 -31.49
CA GLY A 66 -13.32 -3.32 -31.81
C GLY A 66 -14.40 -2.47 -31.14
N LYS A 67 -15.35 -3.07 -30.38
CA LYS A 67 -16.41 -2.33 -29.69
C LYS A 67 -15.89 -1.61 -28.45
N ALA A 68 -16.49 -0.47 -28.13
CA ALA A 68 -16.17 0.27 -26.92
C ALA A 68 -16.56 -0.54 -25.67
N LYS A 69 -15.62 -0.73 -24.74
CA LYS A 69 -15.90 -1.37 -23.46
C LYS A 69 -16.91 -0.52 -22.66
N ARG A 70 -18.05 -1.10 -22.30
CA ARG A 70 -19.08 -0.44 -21.47
C ARG A 70 -18.49 0.09 -20.17
N LEU A 71 -19.01 1.23 -19.71
CA LEU A 71 -18.56 1.90 -18.48
C LEU A 71 -19.11 1.19 -17.24
N GLY A 72 -18.24 0.77 -16.31
CA GLY A 72 -18.66 0.12 -15.06
C GLY A 72 -19.56 1.00 -14.16
N LYS A 73 -20.35 0.36 -13.29
CA LYS A 73 -21.36 1.02 -12.43
C LYS A 73 -20.79 2.16 -11.61
N GLU A 74 -19.61 2.02 -11.02
CA GLU A 74 -18.98 3.06 -10.20
C GLU A 74 -18.64 4.29 -11.03
N SER A 75 -18.29 4.08 -12.30
CA SER A 75 -18.04 5.19 -13.22
C SER A 75 -19.33 5.90 -13.61
N LEU A 76 -20.42 5.17 -13.86
CA LEU A 76 -21.76 5.73 -14.09
C LEU A 76 -22.29 6.49 -12.87
N ALA A 77 -22.16 5.90 -11.68
CA ALA A 77 -22.47 6.58 -10.42
C ALA A 77 -21.60 7.84 -10.23
N GLY A 78 -20.36 7.81 -10.72
CA GLY A 78 -19.48 8.96 -10.77
C GLY A 78 -19.93 10.08 -11.73
N TYR A 79 -20.50 9.74 -12.89
CA TYR A 79 -21.18 10.70 -13.77
C TYR A 79 -22.41 11.29 -13.09
N ALA A 80 -23.26 10.44 -12.49
CA ALA A 80 -24.44 10.88 -11.75
C ALA A 80 -24.08 11.86 -10.62
N LYS A 81 -23.00 11.61 -9.89
CA LYS A 81 -22.48 12.53 -8.86
C LYS A 81 -22.00 13.86 -9.44
N ALA A 82 -21.24 13.83 -10.54
CA ALA A 82 -20.70 15.04 -11.16
C ALA A 82 -21.82 15.93 -11.74
N VAL A 83 -22.78 15.35 -12.46
CA VAL A 83 -23.93 16.08 -13.01
C VAL A 83 -24.90 16.50 -11.91
N GLY A 84 -25.08 15.69 -10.87
CA GLY A 84 -25.83 16.09 -9.67
C GLY A 84 -25.24 17.32 -8.97
N ALA A 85 -23.91 17.41 -8.89
CA ALA A 85 -23.23 18.60 -8.38
C ALA A 85 -23.42 19.82 -9.29
N LEU A 86 -23.45 19.63 -10.61
CA LEU A 86 -23.77 20.68 -11.58
C LEU A 86 -25.19 21.22 -11.35
N ARG A 87 -26.19 20.36 -11.15
CA ARG A 87 -27.56 20.78 -10.80
C ARG A 87 -27.58 21.66 -9.56
N THR A 88 -26.84 21.32 -8.51
CA THR A 88 -26.76 22.13 -7.29
C THR A 88 -26.26 23.54 -7.59
N VAL A 89 -25.25 23.66 -8.47
CA VAL A 89 -24.75 24.97 -8.92
C VAL A 89 -25.79 25.71 -9.77
N GLN A 90 -26.45 25.02 -10.71
CA GLN A 90 -27.51 25.62 -11.54
C GLN A 90 -28.72 26.08 -10.71
N ALA A 91 -29.09 25.34 -9.66
CA ALA A 91 -30.18 25.74 -8.77
C ALA A 91 -29.83 27.02 -7.99
N ALA A 92 -28.58 27.14 -7.53
CA ALA A 92 -28.11 28.29 -6.77
C ALA A 92 -27.84 29.54 -7.61
N VAL A 93 -27.38 29.38 -8.87
CA VAL A 93 -26.91 30.50 -9.71
C VAL A 93 -27.84 30.82 -10.87
N LEU A 94 -28.50 29.81 -11.43
CA LEU A 94 -29.30 29.93 -12.66
C LEU A 94 -30.80 29.66 -12.42
N GLY A 95 -31.21 29.50 -11.16
CA GLY A 95 -32.61 29.29 -10.80
C GLY A 95 -33.22 27.97 -11.29
N ASN A 96 -32.41 26.92 -11.49
CA ASN A 96 -32.92 25.60 -11.91
C ASN A 96 -33.92 25.03 -10.88
N LYS A 97 -35.21 24.94 -11.27
CA LYS A 97 -36.34 24.47 -10.44
C LYS A 97 -36.53 22.95 -10.44
N ASN A 98 -35.82 22.20 -11.29
CA ASN A 98 -35.98 20.75 -11.39
C ASN A 98 -35.62 20.05 -10.08
N ALA A 99 -36.31 18.96 -9.73
CA ALA A 99 -36.00 18.13 -8.56
C ALA A 99 -34.53 17.63 -8.53
N PRO A 100 -34.03 17.15 -7.38
CA PRO A 100 -32.67 16.62 -7.29
C PRO A 100 -32.40 15.54 -8.35
N ALA A 101 -31.36 15.74 -9.15
CA ALA A 101 -31.09 14.91 -10.33
C ALA A 101 -30.80 13.43 -10.02
N ARG A 102 -30.50 13.07 -8.77
CA ARG A 102 -30.21 11.70 -8.32
C ARG A 102 -31.38 11.08 -7.55
N GLY A 103 -32.59 11.21 -8.11
CA GLY A 103 -33.83 10.66 -7.56
C GLY A 103 -33.96 9.14 -7.78
N THR A 104 -35.20 8.67 -7.78
CA THR A 104 -35.54 7.24 -7.85
C THR A 104 -35.18 6.63 -9.21
N LEU A 105 -35.30 7.37 -10.32
CA LEU A 105 -35.03 6.84 -11.65
C LEU A 105 -33.54 6.52 -11.84
N VAL A 106 -32.65 7.39 -11.35
CA VAL A 106 -31.21 7.14 -11.39
C VAL A 106 -30.82 5.97 -10.48
N LYS A 107 -31.46 5.82 -9.31
CA LYS A 107 -31.22 4.67 -8.42
C LYS A 107 -31.64 3.35 -9.09
N ASN A 108 -32.84 3.32 -9.69
CA ASN A 108 -33.35 2.15 -10.39
C ASN A 108 -32.46 1.78 -11.58
N LEU A 109 -32.06 2.77 -12.40
CA LEU A 109 -31.13 2.56 -13.51
C LEU A 109 -29.82 1.91 -13.05
N LEU A 110 -29.22 2.40 -11.96
CA LEU A 110 -27.97 1.84 -11.44
C LEU A 110 -28.14 0.44 -10.84
N SER A 111 -29.34 0.09 -10.38
CA SER A 111 -29.68 -1.25 -9.91
C SER A 111 -29.90 -2.22 -11.07
N ASP A 112 -30.68 -1.82 -12.06
CA ASP A 112 -30.91 -2.58 -13.29
C ASP A 112 -29.60 -2.85 -14.03
N TYR A 113 -28.70 -1.86 -14.03
CA TYR A 113 -27.38 -1.99 -14.64
C TYR A 113 -26.56 -3.14 -14.03
N ASP A 114 -26.68 -3.41 -12.73
CA ASP A 114 -26.00 -4.57 -12.12
C ASP A 114 -26.60 -5.89 -12.57
N ARG A 115 -27.93 -5.97 -12.63
CA ARG A 115 -28.65 -7.15 -13.11
C ARG A 115 -28.31 -7.45 -14.56
N GLU A 116 -28.37 -6.45 -15.43
CA GLU A 116 -27.96 -6.56 -16.84
C GLU A 116 -26.50 -6.99 -16.98
N ASN A 117 -25.60 -6.41 -16.17
CA ASN A 117 -24.21 -6.83 -16.20
C ASN A 117 -24.03 -8.28 -15.74
N ALA A 118 -24.70 -8.72 -14.67
CA ALA A 118 -24.60 -10.10 -14.20
C ALA A 118 -25.04 -11.10 -15.29
N ILE A 119 -26.14 -10.81 -15.98
CA ILE A 119 -26.61 -11.61 -17.13
C ILE A 119 -25.58 -11.58 -18.26
N ARG A 120 -25.10 -10.40 -18.63
CA ARG A 120 -24.13 -10.22 -19.71
C ARG A 120 -22.81 -10.94 -19.43
N ARG A 121 -22.27 -10.86 -18.21
CA ARG A 121 -21.06 -11.59 -17.81
C ARG A 121 -21.20 -13.09 -18.02
N ARG A 122 -22.41 -13.64 -17.84
CA ARG A 122 -22.70 -15.05 -18.12
C ARG A 122 -22.72 -15.35 -19.62
N ILE A 123 -23.34 -14.47 -20.42
CA ILE A 123 -23.43 -14.62 -21.88
C ILE A 123 -22.06 -14.45 -22.55
N GLU A 124 -21.24 -13.51 -22.06
CA GLU A 124 -19.90 -13.22 -22.58
C GLU A 124 -18.83 -14.20 -22.06
N TYR A 125 -19.22 -15.21 -21.28
CA TYR A 125 -18.32 -16.18 -20.64
C TYR A 125 -17.15 -15.50 -19.89
N GLU A 126 -17.40 -14.35 -19.26
CA GLU A 126 -16.39 -13.71 -18.41
C GLU A 126 -15.92 -14.71 -17.34
N ASP A 127 -14.62 -14.73 -17.07
CA ASP A 127 -14.01 -15.66 -16.12
C ASP A 127 -14.71 -15.55 -14.75
N ARG A 128 -15.38 -16.63 -14.37
CA ARG A 128 -16.17 -16.71 -13.14
C ARG A 128 -15.30 -16.80 -11.89
N GLY A 129 -14.01 -17.10 -12.01
CA GLY A 129 -13.04 -17.06 -10.93
C GLY A 129 -12.62 -15.64 -10.55
N THR A 130 -12.81 -14.65 -11.44
CA THR A 130 -12.47 -13.25 -11.19
C THR A 130 -13.30 -12.66 -10.04
N ASN A 131 -12.64 -11.96 -9.11
CA ASN A 131 -13.21 -11.42 -7.87
C ASN A 131 -13.79 -12.46 -6.89
N THR A 132 -13.48 -13.74 -7.05
CA THR A 132 -13.91 -14.78 -6.11
C THR A 132 -12.87 -15.03 -5.03
N ILE A 133 -13.15 -15.97 -4.13
CA ILE A 133 -12.20 -16.45 -3.12
C ILE A 133 -10.89 -16.97 -3.74
N ASN A 134 -10.95 -17.47 -4.97
CA ASN A 134 -9.79 -18.00 -5.71
C ASN A 134 -8.98 -16.91 -6.41
N ASP A 135 -9.43 -15.64 -6.41
CA ASP A 135 -8.69 -14.52 -6.99
C ASP A 135 -7.66 -14.00 -5.97
N GLY A 136 -6.46 -14.53 -6.04
CA GLY A 136 -5.28 -14.08 -5.29
C GLY A 136 -4.28 -15.20 -5.04
N TYR A 137 -3.65 -15.20 -3.88
CA TYR A 137 -2.63 -16.17 -3.49
C TYR A 137 -2.89 -16.74 -2.10
N THR A 138 -2.37 -17.94 -1.86
CA THR A 138 -2.28 -18.65 -0.58
C THR A 138 -1.03 -18.22 0.21
N LEU A 139 -0.94 -18.59 1.50
CA LEU A 139 0.25 -18.29 2.31
C LEU A 139 1.51 -19.02 1.82
N ASP A 140 1.36 -20.20 1.21
CA ASP A 140 2.49 -20.91 0.59
C ASP A 140 2.97 -20.20 -0.67
N GLU A 141 2.06 -19.74 -1.53
CA GLU A 141 2.41 -18.93 -2.69
C GLU A 141 3.02 -17.59 -2.28
N LEU A 142 2.58 -16.96 -1.18
CA LEU A 142 3.23 -15.76 -0.61
C LEU A 142 4.71 -16.03 -0.28
N ARG A 143 5.01 -17.20 0.29
CA ARG A 143 6.39 -17.63 0.58
C ARG A 143 7.18 -17.82 -0.71
N LEU A 144 6.63 -18.52 -1.71
CA LEU A 144 7.28 -18.75 -3.00
C LEU A 144 7.55 -17.44 -3.75
N ILE A 145 6.60 -16.50 -3.75
CA ILE A 145 6.75 -15.16 -4.35
C ILE A 145 7.91 -14.41 -3.68
N SER A 146 7.94 -14.42 -2.34
CA SER A 146 8.98 -13.77 -1.57
C SER A 146 10.36 -14.39 -1.79
N GLN A 147 10.46 -15.73 -1.84
CA GLN A 147 11.69 -16.46 -2.18
C GLN A 147 12.16 -16.15 -3.59
N TYR A 148 11.26 -16.16 -4.58
CA TYR A 148 11.58 -15.80 -5.96
C TYR A 148 12.26 -14.43 -6.02
N GLN A 149 11.63 -13.41 -5.42
CA GLN A 149 12.17 -12.05 -5.42
C GLN A 149 13.50 -11.97 -4.65
N PHE A 150 13.62 -12.65 -3.52
CA PHE A 150 14.84 -12.62 -2.73
C PHE A 150 16.03 -13.28 -3.44
N ASN A 151 15.81 -14.44 -4.07
CA ASN A 151 16.85 -15.22 -4.74
C ASN A 151 17.43 -14.54 -5.99
N ARG A 152 16.69 -13.60 -6.60
CA ARG A 152 17.21 -12.78 -7.70
C ARG A 152 18.39 -11.91 -7.28
N ASN A 153 18.51 -11.59 -5.99
CA ASN A 153 19.66 -10.90 -5.42
C ASN A 153 20.02 -9.58 -6.14
N THR A 154 19.02 -8.75 -6.41
CA THR A 154 19.23 -7.40 -6.94
C THR A 154 18.45 -6.38 -6.10
N PRO A 155 18.91 -5.11 -6.05
CA PRO A 155 18.20 -4.06 -5.32
C PRO A 155 16.74 -3.90 -5.76
N HIS A 156 16.48 -4.00 -7.07
CA HIS A 156 15.13 -3.96 -7.63
C HIS A 156 14.22 -5.05 -7.05
N HIS A 157 14.70 -6.30 -6.96
CA HIS A 157 13.88 -7.39 -6.44
C HIS A 157 13.72 -7.33 -4.91
N LEU A 158 14.70 -6.78 -4.18
CA LEU A 158 14.53 -6.49 -2.75
C LEU A 158 13.46 -5.42 -2.50
N CYS A 159 13.41 -4.38 -3.34
CA CYS A 159 12.35 -3.37 -3.34
C CYS A 159 10.98 -4.02 -3.62
N ASN A 160 10.89 -4.87 -4.65
CA ASN A 160 9.65 -5.58 -4.99
C ASN A 160 9.19 -6.54 -3.88
N ARG A 161 10.14 -7.21 -3.21
CA ARG A 161 9.87 -8.06 -2.04
C ARG A 161 9.29 -7.27 -0.88
N LEU A 162 9.91 -6.14 -0.56
CA LEU A 162 9.36 -5.22 0.45
C LEU A 162 7.95 -4.78 0.06
N ASP A 163 7.73 -4.33 -1.17
CA ASP A 163 6.41 -3.87 -1.61
C ASP A 163 5.34 -4.95 -1.51
N PHE A 164 5.66 -6.20 -1.88
CA PHE A 164 4.72 -7.32 -1.81
C PHE A 164 4.39 -7.70 -0.36
N LEU A 165 5.42 -7.94 0.46
CA LEU A 165 5.25 -8.36 1.86
C LEU A 165 4.61 -7.27 2.71
N LEU A 166 5.00 -6.01 2.52
CA LEU A 166 4.37 -4.89 3.20
C LEU A 166 2.91 -4.74 2.76
N GLY A 167 2.63 -4.91 1.46
CA GLY A 167 1.26 -4.96 0.94
C GLY A 167 0.37 -5.97 1.63
N HIS A 168 0.90 -7.16 1.91
CA HIS A 168 0.21 -8.19 2.67
C HIS A 168 0.01 -7.77 4.13
N ALA A 169 1.09 -7.42 4.81
CA ALA A 169 1.10 -7.17 6.25
C ALA A 169 0.25 -5.96 6.68
N ILE A 170 0.13 -4.93 5.83
CA ILE A 170 -0.67 -3.74 6.15
C ILE A 170 -1.95 -3.63 5.33
N LEU A 171 -2.33 -4.61 4.50
CA LEU A 171 -3.43 -4.50 3.54
C LEU A 171 -3.30 -3.24 2.65
N GLY A 172 -2.06 -2.92 2.27
CA GLY A 172 -1.68 -1.69 1.58
C GLY A 172 -2.12 -1.69 0.12
N ARG A 173 -2.72 -0.59 -0.35
CA ARG A 173 -2.96 -0.39 -1.78
C ARG A 173 -1.65 -0.04 -2.48
N GLY A 174 -1.50 -0.44 -3.75
CA GLY A 174 -0.32 -0.11 -4.55
C GLY A 174 0.04 1.38 -4.50
N GLU A 175 -0.93 2.28 -4.71
CA GLU A 175 -0.72 3.73 -4.64
C GLU A 175 -0.21 4.20 -3.26
N THR A 176 -0.83 3.75 -2.17
CA THR A 176 -0.43 4.10 -0.81
C THR A 176 1.01 3.69 -0.53
N LYS A 177 1.42 2.50 -0.99
CA LYS A 177 2.78 2.01 -0.77
C LYS A 177 3.82 2.78 -1.57
N ARG A 178 3.51 3.12 -2.83
CA ARG A 178 4.42 3.90 -3.68
C ARG A 178 4.67 5.29 -3.09
N MET A 179 3.64 5.94 -2.56
CA MET A 179 3.72 7.30 -2.01
C MET A 179 4.29 7.37 -0.60
N MET A 180 4.68 6.24 0.01
CA MET A 180 5.19 6.18 1.37
C MET A 180 6.59 6.78 1.45
N GLN A 181 6.80 7.69 2.41
CA GLN A 181 8.07 8.37 2.63
C GLN A 181 8.70 7.94 3.97
N LEU A 182 10.00 8.14 4.12
CA LEU A 182 10.70 7.81 5.37
C LEU A 182 10.09 8.44 6.63
N PRO A 183 9.68 9.74 6.66
CA PRO A 183 9.08 10.34 7.86
C PRO A 183 7.71 9.75 8.25
N ASP A 184 7.08 8.98 7.37
CA ASP A 184 5.81 8.30 7.71
C ASP A 184 6.03 7.09 8.62
N LEU A 185 7.28 6.62 8.76
CA LEU A 185 7.64 5.39 9.44
C LEU A 185 8.13 5.66 10.87
N PHE A 186 7.57 4.92 11.82
CA PHE A 186 8.11 4.84 13.18
C PHE A 186 7.87 3.45 13.77
N SER A 187 8.40 3.22 14.96
CA SER A 187 8.16 1.98 15.70
C SER A 187 7.49 2.25 17.03
N THR A 188 6.69 1.29 17.49
CA THR A 188 6.08 1.32 18.83
C THR A 188 6.10 -0.08 19.42
N GLU A 189 6.32 -0.15 20.73
CA GLU A 189 6.29 -1.41 21.46
C GLU A 189 4.84 -1.80 21.80
N LEU A 190 4.50 -3.04 21.48
CA LEU A 190 3.23 -3.63 21.85
C LEU A 190 3.42 -4.41 23.16
N ALA A 191 2.96 -3.82 24.26
CA ALA A 191 2.93 -4.49 25.54
C ALA A 191 2.03 -5.75 25.50
N ASP A 192 2.41 -6.73 26.33
CA ASP A 192 1.68 -7.97 26.61
C ASP A 192 1.41 -8.88 25.40
N GLU A 193 2.23 -8.77 24.35
CA GLU A 193 2.09 -9.58 23.15
C GLU A 193 2.75 -10.96 23.26
N GLY A 194 3.67 -11.16 24.21
CA GLY A 194 4.29 -12.47 24.47
C GLY A 194 5.65 -12.37 25.16
N PRO A 195 6.38 -13.49 25.27
CA PRO A 195 7.67 -13.55 25.94
C PRO A 195 8.79 -12.79 25.21
N SER A 196 8.67 -12.59 23.88
CA SER A 196 9.59 -11.71 23.14
C SER A 196 9.08 -10.27 23.12
N LYS A 197 10.00 -9.31 23.11
CA LYS A 197 9.69 -7.91 22.83
C LYS A 197 9.01 -7.76 21.46
N CYS A 198 7.76 -7.31 21.46
CA CYS A 198 6.98 -7.12 20.23
C CYS A 198 7.04 -5.66 19.79
N ILE A 199 7.86 -5.37 18.79
CA ILE A 199 7.93 -4.03 18.18
C ILE A 199 7.11 -4.03 16.89
N SER A 200 6.14 -3.12 16.81
CA SER A 200 5.39 -2.86 15.59
C SER A 200 6.06 -1.77 14.78
N LEU A 201 6.24 -2.01 13.49
CA LEU A 201 6.34 -0.96 12.48
C LEU A 201 4.99 -0.27 12.39
N VAL A 202 4.98 1.06 12.39
CA VAL A 202 3.79 1.88 12.17
C VAL A 202 4.05 2.84 11.03
N ILE A 203 3.07 2.94 10.13
CA ILE A 203 3.10 3.76 8.93
C ILE A 203 1.93 4.72 9.03
N THR A 204 2.26 6.01 9.09
CA THR A 204 1.28 7.08 9.05
C THR A 204 0.79 7.27 7.62
N MET A 205 -0.53 7.31 7.42
CA MET A 205 -1.17 7.48 6.12
C MET A 205 -2.14 8.66 6.20
N ASN A 206 -1.72 9.80 5.67
CA ASN A 206 -2.54 11.02 5.62
C ASN A 206 -3.06 11.33 4.21
N LYS A 207 -2.66 10.57 3.19
CA LYS A 207 -3.08 10.75 1.79
C LYS A 207 -3.49 9.41 1.18
N GLY A 208 -4.69 9.36 0.63
CA GLY A 208 -5.18 8.20 -0.11
C GLY A 208 -6.47 8.50 -0.87
N LYS A 209 -6.78 7.70 -1.89
CA LYS A 209 -7.97 7.90 -2.75
C LYS A 209 -9.28 8.08 -1.97
N THR A 210 -9.41 7.41 -0.83
CA THR A 210 -10.59 7.44 0.06
C THR A 210 -10.47 8.43 1.21
N ASN A 211 -9.29 9.00 1.45
CA ASN A 211 -9.01 9.90 2.56
C ASN A 211 -8.81 11.33 2.02
N GLN A 212 -9.92 11.98 1.67
CA GLN A 212 -9.93 13.32 1.06
C GLN A 212 -9.69 14.45 2.07
N HIS A 213 -9.75 14.15 3.37
CA HIS A 213 -9.68 15.13 4.47
C HIS A 213 -8.38 15.07 5.26
N GLY A 214 -7.38 14.30 4.80
CA GLY A 214 -6.11 14.19 5.53
C GLY A 214 -6.23 13.50 6.88
N ARG A 215 -7.23 12.63 7.07
CA ARG A 215 -7.40 11.89 8.33
C ARG A 215 -6.15 11.07 8.60
N LEU A 216 -5.71 11.02 9.84
CA LEU A 216 -4.58 10.19 10.19
C LEU A 216 -5.06 8.73 10.22
N GLU A 217 -4.59 7.92 9.29
CA GLU A 217 -4.77 6.47 9.31
C GLU A 217 -3.41 5.81 9.59
N TYR A 218 -3.43 4.63 10.21
CA TYR A 218 -2.22 3.86 10.49
C TYR A 218 -2.25 2.51 9.77
N GLY A 219 -1.15 2.18 9.10
CA GLY A 219 -0.79 0.81 8.76
C GLY A 219 0.18 0.29 9.80
N ALA A 220 0.04 -0.95 10.25
CA ALA A 220 0.95 -1.52 11.23
C ALA A 220 1.28 -2.97 10.90
N ALA A 221 2.53 -3.35 11.16
CA ALA A 221 3.04 -4.70 10.93
C ALA A 221 4.04 -5.05 12.03
N ILE A 222 4.04 -6.32 12.43
CA ILE A 222 5.04 -6.90 13.34
C ILE A 222 5.90 -7.89 12.56
N ARG A 223 7.03 -8.31 13.15
CA ARG A 223 7.88 -9.35 12.54
C ARG A 223 7.08 -10.64 12.37
N HIS A 224 7.19 -11.25 11.21
CA HIS A 224 6.50 -12.50 10.89
C HIS A 224 7.20 -13.69 11.55
N ARG A 225 6.48 -14.73 11.96
CA ARG A 225 7.04 -15.96 12.54
C ARG A 225 8.09 -16.61 11.62
N SER A 226 7.76 -16.82 10.36
CA SER A 226 8.73 -17.18 9.31
C SER A 226 9.53 -15.96 8.82
N VAL A 227 10.86 -16.09 8.77
CA VAL A 227 11.79 -15.06 8.28
C VAL A 227 11.60 -14.78 6.77
N GLU A 228 11.20 -15.80 6.02
CA GLU A 228 11.11 -15.75 4.56
C GLU A 228 10.00 -14.81 4.06
N VAL A 229 9.01 -14.49 4.91
CA VAL A 229 7.92 -13.57 4.56
C VAL A 229 7.82 -12.41 5.56
N CYS A 230 8.90 -12.14 6.30
CA CYS A 230 8.95 -11.06 7.27
C CYS A 230 8.99 -9.68 6.58
N PRO A 231 7.96 -8.82 6.73
CA PRO A 231 7.94 -7.49 6.10
C PRO A 231 8.99 -6.56 6.68
N LEU A 232 9.24 -6.62 8.00
CA LEU A 232 10.29 -5.83 8.65
C LEU A 232 11.69 -6.30 8.24
N GLY A 233 11.88 -7.61 8.08
CA GLY A 233 13.09 -8.18 7.51
C GLY A 233 13.33 -7.65 6.09
N ALA A 234 12.32 -7.73 5.22
CA ALA A 234 12.40 -7.19 3.87
C ALA A 234 12.74 -5.69 3.84
N MET A 235 12.18 -4.91 4.76
CA MET A 235 12.50 -3.49 4.91
C MET A 235 13.95 -3.26 5.32
N ALA A 236 14.44 -4.04 6.30
CA ALA A 236 15.81 -3.95 6.76
C ALA A 236 16.82 -4.29 5.64
N PHE A 237 16.58 -5.36 4.87
CA PHE A 237 17.40 -5.71 3.71
C PHE A 237 17.38 -4.65 2.61
N HIS A 238 16.21 -4.07 2.32
CA HIS A 238 16.07 -3.00 1.34
C HIS A 238 16.86 -1.75 1.75
N PHE A 239 16.72 -1.29 2.99
CA PHE A 239 17.46 -0.13 3.50
C PHE A 239 18.96 -0.39 3.60
N PHE A 240 19.37 -1.61 4.02
CA PHE A 240 20.76 -2.03 3.98
C PHE A 240 21.33 -1.95 2.57
N CYS A 241 20.62 -2.51 1.59
CA CYS A 241 21.04 -2.48 0.20
C CYS A 241 21.21 -1.03 -0.32
N ARG A 242 20.24 -0.15 -0.05
CA ARG A 242 20.30 1.26 -0.46
C ARG A 242 21.55 1.97 0.07
N TRP A 243 21.75 1.95 1.39
CA TRP A 243 22.75 2.81 2.03
C TRP A 243 24.13 2.18 2.18
N HIS A 244 24.25 0.86 2.05
CA HIS A 244 25.55 0.18 2.10
C HIS A 244 25.99 -0.31 0.72
N MET A 245 25.09 -0.87 -0.10
CA MET A 245 25.50 -1.53 -1.35
C MET A 245 25.36 -0.64 -2.60
N GLU A 246 24.29 0.16 -2.67
CA GLU A 246 24.04 1.06 -3.82
C GLU A 246 24.73 2.43 -3.69
N ASN A 247 25.47 2.66 -2.61
CA ASN A 247 26.11 3.94 -2.31
C ASN A 247 25.12 5.12 -2.28
N GLU A 248 23.84 4.88 -1.96
CA GLU A 248 22.88 5.96 -1.74
C GLU A 248 23.22 6.65 -0.41
N SER A 249 23.34 7.97 -0.42
CA SER A 249 23.59 8.74 0.80
C SER A 249 22.53 8.47 1.86
N PHE A 250 22.97 8.21 3.08
CA PHE A 250 22.11 8.13 4.26
C PHE A 250 21.28 9.43 4.41
N PRO A 251 20.05 9.39 4.96
CA PRO A 251 19.25 10.60 5.18
C PRO A 251 19.97 11.61 6.08
N GLU A 252 19.85 12.90 5.74
CA GLU A 252 20.43 14.00 6.50
C GLU A 252 19.29 14.70 7.26
N PHE A 253 19.45 14.89 8.58
CA PHE A 253 18.35 15.35 9.45
C PHE A 253 18.50 16.81 9.89
N THR A 254 19.34 17.60 9.20
CA THR A 254 19.58 19.01 9.51
C THR A 254 18.28 19.83 9.42
N ALA A 255 17.57 19.71 8.30
CA ALA A 255 16.24 20.26 8.09
C ALA A 255 15.28 19.20 7.52
N ARG A 256 13.97 19.38 7.73
CA ARG A 256 12.95 18.45 7.21
C ARG A 256 13.01 18.28 5.70
N GLN A 257 13.34 19.34 4.96
CA GLN A 257 13.46 19.33 3.50
C GLN A 257 14.57 18.41 2.98
N ASP A 258 15.57 18.11 3.81
CA ASP A 258 16.71 17.27 3.42
C ASP A 258 16.34 15.78 3.34
N TRP A 259 15.23 15.37 3.98
CA TRP A 259 14.88 13.95 4.07
C TRP A 259 13.40 13.59 3.94
N TYR A 260 12.47 14.54 4.12
CA TYR A 260 11.03 14.24 4.10
C TYR A 260 10.56 13.69 2.75
N ASP A 261 11.20 14.10 1.66
CA ASP A 261 10.81 13.68 0.32
C ASP A 261 11.36 12.30 -0.07
N ILE A 262 12.19 11.68 0.77
CA ILE A 262 12.77 10.37 0.48
C ILE A 262 11.70 9.29 0.56
N HIS A 263 11.49 8.58 -0.55
CA HIS A 263 10.51 7.51 -0.63
C HIS A 263 11.06 6.19 -0.09
N VAL A 264 10.19 5.39 0.53
CA VAL A 264 10.50 4.02 0.96
C VAL A 264 10.74 3.14 -0.27
N LEU A 265 9.79 3.15 -1.21
CA LEU A 265 9.89 2.52 -2.52
C LEU A 265 10.33 3.56 -3.55
N LYS A 266 11.65 3.83 -3.60
CA LYS A 266 12.22 4.85 -4.50
C LYS A 266 12.25 4.39 -5.96
N GLY A 267 12.05 5.35 -6.87
CA GLY A 267 12.45 5.21 -8.27
C GLY A 267 13.96 5.38 -8.44
N LEU A 268 14.39 5.78 -9.64
CA LEU A 268 15.79 6.12 -9.91
C LEU A 268 16.28 7.27 -9.01
N ASP A 269 15.40 8.26 -8.80
CA ASP A 269 15.59 9.35 -7.87
C ASP A 269 14.92 8.99 -6.53
N ARG A 270 15.66 9.11 -5.42
CA ARG A 270 15.18 8.80 -4.06
C ARG A 270 13.97 9.64 -3.64
N THR A 271 13.82 10.83 -4.23
CA THR A 271 12.73 11.78 -3.94
C THR A 271 11.47 11.48 -4.76
N LYS A 272 11.52 10.49 -5.66
CA LYS A 272 10.40 10.10 -6.50
C LYS A 272 9.96 8.66 -6.16
N PRO A 273 8.65 8.40 -6.14
CA PRO A 273 8.15 7.04 -5.96
C PRO A 273 8.45 6.19 -7.20
N ILE A 274 8.48 4.86 -7.04
CA ILE A 274 8.40 3.97 -8.20
C ILE A 274 7.13 4.27 -9.03
N THR A 275 7.19 4.04 -10.34
CA THR A 275 6.01 4.25 -11.19
C THR A 275 4.98 3.14 -10.99
N TYR A 276 3.72 3.39 -11.37
CA TYR A 276 2.69 2.36 -11.37
C TYR A 276 3.08 1.15 -12.25
N ASN A 277 3.65 1.40 -13.43
CA ASN A 277 4.05 0.34 -14.35
C ASN A 277 5.17 -0.49 -13.75
N THR A 278 6.22 0.13 -13.22
CA THR A 278 7.32 -0.57 -12.52
C THR A 278 6.79 -1.48 -11.42
N GLN A 279 5.89 -0.97 -10.56
CA GLN A 279 5.27 -1.78 -9.52
C GLN A 279 4.46 -2.95 -10.09
N ARG A 280 3.61 -2.68 -11.07
CA ARG A 280 2.73 -3.69 -11.69
C ARG A 280 3.57 -4.79 -12.35
N ASP A 281 4.61 -4.41 -13.07
CA ASP A 281 5.45 -5.34 -13.82
C ASP A 281 6.26 -6.22 -12.86
N GLY A 282 6.78 -5.67 -11.75
CA GLY A 282 7.42 -6.46 -10.69
C GLY A 282 6.46 -7.44 -9.97
N TYR A 283 5.17 -7.09 -9.86
CA TYR A 283 4.15 -8.02 -9.39
C TYR A 283 3.87 -9.12 -10.40
N MET A 284 3.64 -8.77 -11.67
CA MET A 284 3.36 -9.73 -12.73
C MET A 284 4.50 -10.74 -12.86
N GLU A 285 5.75 -10.26 -12.83
CA GLU A 285 6.93 -11.11 -12.89
C GLU A 285 6.92 -12.18 -11.78
N ALA A 286 6.73 -11.78 -10.53
CA ALA A 286 6.76 -12.70 -9.40
C ALA A 286 5.53 -13.62 -9.35
N LEU A 287 4.35 -13.12 -9.72
CA LEU A 287 3.12 -13.93 -9.78
C LEU A 287 3.23 -14.99 -10.88
N ASN A 288 3.70 -14.62 -12.07
CA ASN A 288 3.89 -15.54 -13.19
C ASN A 288 4.92 -16.62 -12.86
N ALA A 289 6.00 -16.26 -12.15
CA ALA A 289 7.03 -17.21 -11.74
C ALA A 289 6.51 -18.31 -10.80
N VAL A 290 5.45 -18.02 -10.03
CA VAL A 290 4.81 -18.97 -9.10
C VAL A 290 3.54 -19.61 -9.68
N GLY A 291 3.07 -19.14 -10.83
CA GLY A 291 1.83 -19.63 -11.47
C GLY A 291 0.55 -19.03 -10.88
N VAL A 292 0.64 -17.91 -10.16
CA VAL A 292 -0.51 -17.24 -9.54
C VAL A 292 -1.22 -16.36 -10.56
N ASN A 293 -2.49 -16.65 -10.80
CA ASN A 293 -3.36 -15.84 -11.67
C ASN A 293 -4.24 -14.91 -10.83
N SER A 294 -4.31 -13.63 -11.20
CA SER A 294 -5.23 -12.70 -10.55
C SER A 294 -5.76 -11.63 -11.50
N SER A 295 -7.04 -11.29 -11.32
CA SER A 295 -7.67 -10.18 -12.04
C SER A 295 -7.17 -8.81 -11.58
N LYS A 296 -6.48 -8.73 -10.43
CA LYS A 296 -6.07 -7.50 -9.75
C LYS A 296 -4.61 -7.57 -9.31
N ILE A 297 -3.70 -7.18 -10.18
CA ILE A 297 -2.25 -7.27 -9.91
C ILE A 297 -1.81 -6.46 -8.67
N THR A 298 -1.84 -5.13 -8.70
CA THR A 298 -1.28 -4.29 -7.60
C THR A 298 -2.17 -4.18 -6.36
N HIS A 299 -3.32 -4.86 -6.37
CA HIS A 299 -4.29 -4.91 -5.27
C HIS A 299 -4.50 -6.33 -4.71
N ILE A 300 -3.81 -7.33 -5.25
CA ILE A 300 -3.94 -8.74 -4.89
C ILE A 300 -3.76 -8.97 -3.39
N ASN A 301 -2.78 -8.29 -2.75
CA ASN A 301 -2.47 -8.49 -1.34
C ASN A 301 -3.66 -8.18 -0.43
N ARG A 302 -4.51 -7.20 -0.78
CA ARG A 302 -5.65 -6.83 0.07
C ARG A 302 -6.67 -7.95 0.20
N GLY A 303 -6.93 -8.66 -0.90
CA GLY A 303 -7.86 -9.77 -0.91
C GLY A 303 -7.26 -10.97 -0.18
N SER A 304 -6.04 -11.36 -0.57
CA SER A 304 -5.35 -12.51 0.03
C SER A 304 -5.11 -12.34 1.53
N ALA A 305 -4.65 -11.16 1.97
CA ALA A 305 -4.40 -10.88 3.38
C ALA A 305 -5.69 -10.88 4.21
N LEU A 306 -6.80 -10.33 3.68
CA LEU A 306 -8.07 -10.38 4.37
C LEU A 306 -8.58 -11.82 4.55
N ARG A 307 -8.41 -12.67 3.53
CA ARG A 307 -8.73 -14.10 3.63
C ARG A 307 -7.89 -14.79 4.70
N ALA A 308 -6.58 -14.58 4.69
CA ALA A 308 -5.68 -15.15 5.70
C ALA A 308 -6.04 -14.75 7.15
N ILE A 309 -6.62 -13.56 7.34
CA ILE A 309 -7.13 -13.10 8.64
C ILE A 309 -8.46 -13.79 8.97
N ALA A 310 -9.37 -13.88 8.00
CA ALA A 310 -10.68 -14.52 8.17
C ALA A 310 -10.54 -16.02 8.46
N ASP A 311 -9.58 -16.71 7.84
CA ASP A 311 -9.28 -18.13 8.07
C ASP A 311 -8.77 -18.42 9.49
N GLN A 312 -8.40 -17.39 10.26
CA GLN A 312 -8.03 -17.48 11.68
C GLN A 312 -9.14 -16.95 12.62
N ASP A 313 -10.38 -16.86 12.12
CA ASP A 313 -11.57 -16.43 12.85
C ASP A 313 -11.40 -15.06 13.54
N VAL A 314 -10.61 -14.17 12.94
CA VAL A 314 -10.42 -12.82 13.49
C VAL A 314 -11.72 -12.03 13.31
N PRO A 315 -12.24 -11.38 14.37
CA PRO A 315 -13.49 -10.64 14.32
C PRO A 315 -13.56 -9.55 13.24
N ASP A 316 -14.75 -9.34 12.68
CA ASP A 316 -15.04 -8.37 11.62
C ASP A 316 -14.58 -6.93 11.94
N ASN A 317 -14.64 -6.52 13.20
CA ASN A 317 -14.19 -5.19 13.63
C ASN A 317 -12.67 -5.05 13.48
N GLU A 318 -11.87 -6.05 13.85
CA GLU A 318 -10.42 -6.10 13.65
C GLU A 318 -10.08 -6.11 12.15
N GLN A 319 -10.80 -6.91 11.35
CA GLN A 319 -10.67 -6.95 9.88
C GLN A 319 -10.92 -5.57 9.24
N ARG A 320 -11.97 -4.87 9.68
CA ARG A 320 -12.30 -3.51 9.19
C ARG A 320 -11.26 -2.48 9.65
N ARG A 321 -10.69 -2.63 10.85
CA ARG A 321 -9.65 -1.74 11.39
C ARG A 321 -8.34 -1.88 10.61
N ILE A 322 -7.81 -3.09 10.44
CA ILE A 322 -6.57 -3.32 9.66
C ILE A 322 -6.76 -2.94 8.19
N GLY A 323 -7.96 -3.16 7.65
CA GLY A 323 -8.32 -2.77 6.28
C GLY A 323 -8.54 -1.27 6.10
N ARG A 324 -8.68 -0.50 7.19
CA ARG A 324 -9.05 0.92 7.24
C ARG A 324 -10.38 1.20 6.53
N TRP A 325 -11.42 0.43 6.83
CA TRP A 325 -12.79 0.60 6.29
C TRP A 325 -13.77 1.27 7.24
N GLY A 326 -13.35 1.56 8.48
CA GLY A 326 -14.16 2.31 9.42
C GLY A 326 -14.29 3.78 9.01
N SER A 327 -15.50 4.34 9.09
CA SER A 327 -15.76 5.77 8.94
C SER A 327 -15.78 6.53 10.26
N ASP A 328 -15.57 5.82 11.38
CA ASP A 328 -15.78 6.33 12.72
C ASP A 328 -14.75 7.42 13.09
N ARG A 329 -15.24 8.55 13.58
CA ARG A 329 -14.43 9.71 14.00
C ARG A 329 -13.55 9.37 15.19
N MET A 330 -13.95 8.42 16.06
CA MET A 330 -13.13 8.01 17.20
C MET A 330 -11.82 7.33 16.78
N VAL A 331 -11.82 6.60 15.66
CA VAL A 331 -10.65 5.90 15.14
C VAL A 331 -9.57 6.86 14.63
N GLY A 332 -9.96 8.05 14.17
CA GLY A 332 -9.04 9.01 13.55
C GLY A 332 -8.30 9.93 14.54
N CYS A 333 -8.69 10.00 15.81
CA CYS A 333 -8.11 10.95 16.77
C CYS A 333 -7.81 10.37 18.17
N TYR A 334 -8.46 9.26 18.60
CA TYR A 334 -8.38 8.80 20.00
C TYR A 334 -8.07 7.31 20.18
N LEU A 335 -8.42 6.44 19.22
CA LEU A 335 -8.06 5.03 19.25
C LEU A 335 -6.66 4.80 18.66
N THR A 336 -5.65 4.97 19.51
CA THR A 336 -4.25 4.60 19.28
C THR A 336 -4.01 3.08 19.30
N SER A 337 -5.04 2.27 19.60
CA SER A 337 -4.85 0.82 19.64
C SER A 337 -4.74 0.27 18.22
N LEU A 338 -3.63 -0.40 17.94
CA LEU A 338 -3.44 -1.15 16.72
C LEU A 338 -4.28 -2.44 16.74
N PRO A 339 -4.76 -2.95 15.60
CA PRO A 339 -5.57 -4.17 15.53
C PRO A 339 -4.69 -5.42 15.75
N LYS A 340 -4.34 -5.67 17.02
CA LYS A 340 -3.31 -6.65 17.40
C LYS A 340 -3.66 -8.08 16.96
N GLN A 341 -4.94 -8.47 16.98
CA GLN A 341 -5.37 -9.82 16.56
C GLN A 341 -5.14 -10.04 15.06
N ALA A 342 -5.55 -9.07 14.24
CA ALA A 342 -5.28 -9.09 12.80
C ALA A 342 -3.78 -9.06 12.49
N MET A 343 -3.01 -8.26 13.22
CA MET A 343 -1.55 -8.18 13.06
C MET A 343 -0.86 -9.52 13.38
N ARG A 344 -1.27 -10.21 14.45
CA ARG A 344 -0.79 -11.57 14.77
C ARG A 344 -1.12 -12.56 13.66
N ALA A 345 -2.36 -12.56 13.17
CA ALA A 345 -2.79 -13.45 12.10
C ALA A 345 -1.92 -13.29 10.84
N LEU A 346 -1.72 -12.05 10.38
CA LEU A 346 -0.87 -11.72 9.22
C LEU A 346 0.62 -12.00 9.44
N ALA A 347 1.06 -12.05 10.69
CA ALA A 347 2.43 -12.36 11.06
C ALA A 347 2.65 -13.86 11.30
N GLY A 348 1.65 -14.72 11.06
CA GLY A 348 1.75 -16.17 11.21
C GLY A 348 1.75 -16.64 12.66
N PHE A 349 1.20 -15.84 13.57
CA PHE A 349 0.95 -16.20 14.96
C PHE A 349 -0.53 -16.51 15.18
N TYR A 350 -0.81 -17.28 16.23
CA TYR A 350 -2.18 -17.59 16.62
C TYR A 350 -2.90 -16.31 17.07
N SER A 351 -3.92 -15.90 16.33
CA SER A 351 -4.62 -14.62 16.48
C SER A 351 -5.34 -14.47 17.82
N GLN A 352 -5.97 -15.55 18.30
CA GLN A 352 -6.89 -15.56 19.44
C GLN A 352 -6.19 -15.49 20.80
N LYS A 353 -4.93 -15.93 20.90
CA LYS A 353 -4.17 -15.92 22.15
C LYS A 353 -3.33 -14.65 22.25
N ALA A 354 -3.75 -13.73 23.13
CA ALA A 354 -2.84 -12.70 23.61
C ALA A 354 -1.61 -13.35 24.27
N GLY A 355 -0.42 -12.77 24.10
CA GLY A 355 0.81 -13.39 24.59
C GLY A 355 1.45 -14.43 23.65
N ALA A 356 0.88 -14.67 22.45
CA ALA A 356 1.39 -15.69 21.52
C ALA A 356 2.61 -15.27 20.68
N PHE A 357 3.07 -14.02 20.82
CA PHE A 357 4.22 -13.52 20.08
C PHE A 357 5.53 -14.06 20.69
N TRP A 358 6.13 -15.02 19.99
CA TRP A 358 7.46 -15.55 20.31
C TRP A 358 8.27 -15.73 19.03
N LEU A 359 9.45 -15.11 19.00
CA LEU A 359 10.38 -15.21 17.88
C LEU A 359 11.70 -15.81 18.36
N PRO A 360 11.99 -17.09 18.03
CA PRO A 360 13.25 -17.72 18.44
C PRO A 360 14.48 -16.91 18.02
N ARG A 361 14.47 -16.38 16.79
CA ARG A 361 15.57 -15.55 16.27
C ARG A 361 15.69 -14.16 16.90
N SER A 362 14.78 -13.76 17.78
CA SER A 362 14.95 -12.55 18.60
C SER A 362 15.46 -12.84 20.01
N ALA A 363 15.70 -14.11 20.37
CA ALA A 363 16.24 -14.47 21.68
C ALA A 363 17.71 -14.03 21.84
N VAL A 364 18.44 -13.92 20.73
CA VAL A 364 19.84 -13.48 20.74
C VAL A 364 19.93 -12.03 20.30
N ASP A 365 20.39 -11.16 21.21
CA ASP A 365 20.72 -9.77 20.88
C ASP A 365 22.09 -9.68 20.20
N PRO A 366 22.19 -9.08 18.99
CA PRO A 366 23.46 -8.85 18.34
C PRO A 366 24.39 -7.95 19.15
N PRO A 367 25.72 -8.22 19.20
CA PRO A 367 26.68 -7.35 19.88
C PRO A 367 26.59 -5.90 19.39
N GLN A 368 26.81 -4.93 20.29
CA GLN A 368 26.73 -3.50 19.99
C GLN A 368 27.72 -3.07 18.91
N GLU A 369 28.90 -3.69 18.87
CA GLU A 369 29.93 -3.45 17.86
C GLU A 369 29.41 -3.81 16.47
N LEU A 370 28.76 -4.97 16.34
CA LEU A 370 28.19 -5.46 15.10
C LEU A 370 27.00 -4.62 14.65
N GLN A 371 26.17 -4.25 15.63
CA GLN A 371 25.08 -3.32 15.44
C GLN A 371 25.58 -2.02 14.79
N ARG A 372 26.57 -1.33 15.38
CA ARG A 372 27.07 -0.03 14.91
C ARG A 372 27.63 -0.02 13.48
N LEU A 373 28.01 -1.18 12.95
CA LEU A 373 28.45 -1.32 11.56
C LEU A 373 27.29 -1.12 10.55
N ILE A 374 26.05 -1.35 10.97
CA ILE A 374 24.86 -1.25 10.11
C ILE A 374 24.20 0.11 10.33
N PHE A 375 24.22 1.01 9.34
CA PHE A 375 23.71 2.38 9.48
C PHE A 375 24.53 3.21 10.50
N PRO A 376 25.83 3.41 10.29
CA PRO A 376 26.74 3.99 11.30
C PRO A 376 26.45 5.44 11.67
N LYS A 377 25.63 6.16 10.88
CA LYS A 377 25.25 7.56 11.14
C LYS A 377 24.11 7.71 12.14
N ILE A 378 23.48 6.64 12.63
CA ILE A 378 22.32 6.74 13.54
C ILE A 378 22.69 7.51 14.81
N GLU A 379 23.74 7.08 15.50
CA GLU A 379 24.13 7.64 16.80
C GLU A 379 24.56 9.12 16.68
N TYR A 380 25.18 9.49 15.54
CA TYR A 380 25.50 10.88 15.23
C TYR A 380 24.23 11.74 15.18
N TRP A 381 23.21 11.31 14.43
CA TRP A 381 21.97 12.10 14.29
C TRP A 381 21.14 12.16 15.57
N GLU A 382 21.11 11.09 16.35
CA GLU A 382 20.48 11.12 17.67
C GLU A 382 21.12 12.19 18.55
N ASN A 383 22.45 12.24 18.60
CA ASN A 383 23.16 13.24 19.37
C ASN A 383 22.90 14.68 18.88
N MET A 384 22.77 14.87 17.56
CA MET A 384 22.42 16.18 16.99
C MET A 384 21.01 16.63 17.38
N PHE A 385 20.05 15.72 17.46
CA PHE A 385 18.71 16.02 17.99
C PHE A 385 18.73 16.32 19.48
N GLU A 386 19.44 15.53 20.29
CA GLU A 386 19.56 15.73 21.75
C GLU A 386 20.15 17.09 22.10
N ARG A 387 21.15 17.55 21.33
CA ARG A 387 21.80 18.86 21.52
C ARG A 387 20.99 20.03 20.98
N GLY A 388 19.87 19.77 20.28
CA GLY A 388 19.11 20.82 19.58
C GLY A 388 19.89 21.49 18.45
N ALA A 389 20.89 20.81 17.88
CA ALA A 389 21.77 21.34 16.83
C ALA A 389 21.16 21.26 15.42
N VAL A 390 19.97 20.67 15.30
CA VAL A 390 19.21 20.52 14.05
C VAL A 390 17.77 20.99 14.24
N GLN A 391 17.03 21.14 13.14
CA GLN A 391 15.63 21.54 13.21
C GLN A 391 14.81 20.59 14.08
N LYS A 392 14.03 21.14 15.02
CA LYS A 392 13.11 20.34 15.87
C LYS A 392 12.17 19.50 15.01
N ASP A 393 12.21 18.19 15.17
CA ASP A 393 11.43 17.25 14.38
C ASP A 393 10.98 16.08 15.24
N LEU A 394 9.70 15.70 15.16
CA LEU A 394 9.19 14.51 15.83
C LEU A 394 9.41 13.24 14.99
N ALA A 395 9.47 13.38 13.67
CA ALA A 395 9.64 12.22 12.78
C ALA A 395 11.08 11.69 12.83
N GLY A 396 12.08 12.57 12.83
CA GLY A 396 13.50 12.21 12.83
C GLY A 396 13.88 11.23 13.96
N PRO A 397 13.74 11.60 15.25
CA PRO A 397 14.06 10.69 16.35
C PRO A 397 13.29 9.37 16.31
N ASN A 398 11.98 9.41 16.00
CA ASN A 398 11.14 8.22 15.91
C ASN A 398 11.57 7.28 14.76
N PHE A 399 12.03 7.83 13.65
CA PHE A 399 12.58 7.07 12.53
C PHE A 399 13.96 6.47 12.88
N LEU A 400 14.82 7.20 13.61
CA LEU A 400 16.10 6.68 14.09
C LEU A 400 15.92 5.48 15.04
N VAL A 401 14.93 5.55 15.95
CA VAL A 401 14.55 4.41 16.80
C VAL A 401 14.13 3.20 15.97
N LEU A 402 13.32 3.40 14.92
CA LEU A 402 12.97 2.34 13.98
C LEU A 402 14.22 1.78 13.27
N LEU A 403 15.15 2.63 12.82
CA LEU A 403 16.37 2.16 12.16
C LEU A 403 17.27 1.33 13.07
N LYS A 404 17.40 1.69 14.35
CA LYS A 404 18.08 0.85 15.36
C LYS A 404 17.46 -0.53 15.45
N TYR A 405 16.12 -0.58 15.50
CA TYR A 405 15.42 -1.85 15.52
C TYR A 405 15.65 -2.65 14.23
N LEU A 406 15.55 -2.02 13.06
CA LEU A 406 15.78 -2.68 11.77
C LEU A 406 17.22 -3.20 11.61
N ARG A 407 18.22 -2.56 12.20
CA ARG A 407 19.61 -3.07 12.28
C ARG A 407 19.67 -4.41 13.01
N ILE A 408 18.99 -4.53 14.15
CA ILE A 408 18.90 -5.80 14.90
C ILE A 408 18.18 -6.85 14.06
N VAL A 409 17.05 -6.48 13.45
CA VAL A 409 16.29 -7.37 12.57
C VAL A 409 17.13 -7.86 11.40
N PHE A 410 17.90 -6.98 10.75
CA PHE A 410 18.81 -7.34 9.67
C PHE A 410 19.81 -8.40 10.11
N LEU A 411 20.49 -8.19 11.25
CA LEU A 411 21.50 -9.10 11.76
C LEU A 411 20.89 -10.47 12.09
N GLN A 412 19.78 -10.49 12.82
CA GLN A 412 19.08 -11.73 13.20
C GLN A 412 18.51 -12.47 11.99
N ASP A 413 17.79 -11.77 11.09
CA ASP A 413 17.17 -12.40 9.93
C ASP A 413 18.22 -12.89 8.92
N SER A 414 19.38 -12.21 8.80
CA SER A 414 20.48 -12.63 7.92
C SER A 414 21.06 -13.99 8.29
N VAL A 415 21.20 -14.29 9.59
CA VAL A 415 21.75 -15.59 10.02
C VAL A 415 20.80 -16.73 9.66
N VAL A 416 19.51 -16.57 9.96
CA VAL A 416 18.51 -17.60 9.65
C VAL A 416 18.36 -17.79 8.14
N LEU A 417 18.34 -16.70 7.34
CA LEU A 417 18.27 -16.80 5.89
C LEU A 417 19.52 -17.45 5.27
N LYS A 418 20.69 -17.29 5.88
CA LYS A 418 21.90 -18.01 5.45
C LYS A 418 21.80 -19.50 5.75
N GLN A 419 21.34 -19.88 6.94
CA GLN A 419 21.12 -21.29 7.30
C GLN A 419 20.16 -21.97 6.31
N LEU A 420 19.11 -21.26 5.89
CA LEU A 420 18.18 -21.73 4.86
C LEU A 420 18.76 -21.76 3.44
N ARG A 421 20.02 -21.36 3.23
CA ARG A 421 20.71 -21.21 1.93
C ARG A 421 20.01 -20.26 0.95
N ILE A 422 19.19 -19.35 1.46
CA ILE A 422 18.42 -18.38 0.69
C ILE A 422 19.21 -17.06 0.50
N LEU A 423 20.25 -16.85 1.31
CA LEU A 423 21.02 -15.60 1.34
C LEU A 423 22.17 -15.55 0.31
N ILE A 424 21.86 -15.17 -0.94
CA ILE A 424 22.87 -14.98 -2.00
C ILE A 424 23.50 -13.57 -1.98
N ILE A 425 22.87 -12.59 -1.29
CA ILE A 425 23.36 -11.19 -1.19
C ILE A 425 24.81 -11.09 -0.72
N LEU A 426 25.25 -12.05 0.10
CA LEU A 426 26.57 -12.05 0.72
C LEU A 426 27.61 -12.90 0.00
N ASN A 427 27.26 -13.49 -1.16
CA ASN A 427 28.16 -14.34 -1.95
C ASN A 427 28.77 -13.65 -3.18
N LYS A 428 28.52 -12.35 -3.40
CA LYS A 428 29.24 -11.63 -4.48
C LYS A 428 30.67 -11.33 -4.03
N PRO A 429 31.69 -11.55 -4.88
CA PRO A 429 33.05 -11.10 -4.59
C PRO A 429 33.03 -9.59 -4.43
N VAL A 430 33.45 -9.13 -3.26
CA VAL A 430 33.52 -7.72 -2.88
C VAL A 430 34.72 -7.12 -3.64
N PRO A 431 34.54 -6.15 -4.56
CA PRO A 431 35.67 -5.46 -5.19
C PRO A 431 36.55 -4.80 -4.12
N GLU A 432 37.87 -4.74 -4.34
CA GLU A 432 38.88 -4.29 -3.34
C GLU A 432 38.58 -2.93 -2.68
N VAL A 433 37.77 -2.08 -3.29
CA VAL A 433 37.32 -0.78 -2.76
C VAL A 433 36.36 -0.91 -1.55
N PHE A 434 35.89 -2.11 -1.23
CA PHE A 434 34.86 -2.38 -0.20
C PHE A 434 35.33 -3.28 0.95
N TYR A 435 36.62 -3.22 1.33
CA TYR A 435 37.22 -4.05 2.38
C TYR A 435 36.43 -4.06 3.71
N LEU A 436 35.87 -2.92 4.14
CA LEU A 436 35.02 -2.81 5.34
C LEU A 436 33.70 -3.61 5.23
N GLN A 437 33.10 -3.72 4.05
CA GLN A 437 31.83 -4.43 3.84
C GLN A 437 32.04 -5.96 3.83
N GLY A 438 33.14 -6.42 3.22
CA GLY A 438 33.55 -7.83 3.27
C GLY A 438 33.89 -8.29 4.69
N VAL A 439 34.47 -7.41 5.51
CA VAL A 439 34.76 -7.67 6.93
C VAL A 439 33.47 -7.75 7.74
N ILE A 440 32.53 -6.80 7.61
CA ILE A 440 31.25 -6.85 8.34
C ILE A 440 30.51 -8.16 8.05
N ILE A 441 30.42 -8.55 6.78
CA ILE A 441 29.76 -9.77 6.34
C ILE A 441 30.45 -11.01 6.90
N LYS A 442 31.79 -11.10 6.80
CA LYS A 442 32.56 -12.20 7.40
C LYS A 442 32.44 -12.22 8.94
N PHE A 443 32.43 -11.05 9.59
CA PHE A 443 32.36 -10.91 11.05
C PHE A 443 30.99 -11.29 11.61
N ILE A 444 29.88 -10.91 10.93
CA ILE A 444 28.52 -11.37 11.24
C ILE A 444 28.48 -12.91 11.31
N PHE A 445 29.15 -13.59 10.36
CA PHE A 445 29.11 -15.04 10.30
C PHE A 445 30.14 -15.76 11.18
N VAL A 446 31.29 -15.16 11.45
CA VAL A 446 32.29 -15.79 12.33
C VAL A 446 31.89 -15.65 13.81
N HIS A 447 31.14 -14.61 14.19
CA HIS A 447 30.81 -14.37 15.61
C HIS A 447 29.35 -14.62 15.99
N PHE A 448 28.39 -14.49 15.07
CA PHE A 448 26.97 -14.71 15.41
C PHE A 448 26.48 -16.13 15.10
N TYR A 449 27.13 -16.84 14.17
CA TYR A 449 26.75 -18.20 13.78
C TYR A 449 26.95 -19.22 14.91
N PHE A 450 28.03 -19.10 15.68
CA PHE A 450 28.32 -20.01 16.80
C PHE A 450 27.35 -19.89 17.98
N LYS A 451 26.65 -18.77 18.11
CA LYS A 451 25.72 -18.51 19.22
C LYS A 451 24.29 -19.01 18.99
N LEU A 452 23.95 -19.43 17.77
CA LEU A 452 22.62 -19.95 17.42
C LEU A 452 22.60 -21.48 17.24
N ASP A 453 23.77 -22.13 17.13
CA ASP A 453 23.91 -23.60 17.09
C ASP A 453 24.22 -24.21 18.49
N SER A 454 24.36 -23.37 19.52
CA SER A 454 24.75 -23.78 20.89
C SER A 454 23.61 -23.75 21.92
N ASP A 455 22.39 -23.39 21.49
CA ASP A 455 21.13 -23.44 22.25
C ASP A 455 20.09 -24.23 21.44
#